data_AF-A0A925GY14-F1
#
_entry.id   AF-A0A925GY14-F1
#
_cell.length_a   1.000
_cell.length_b   1.000
_cell.length_c   1.000
_cell.angle_alpha   90.00
_cell.angle_beta   90.00
_cell.angle_gamma   90.00
#
_symmetry.space_group_name_H-M   'P 1'
#
loop_
_entity.id
_entity.type
_entity.pdbx_description
1 polymer ?
#
loop_
_entity_poly.entity_id
_entity_poly.type
_entity_poly.pdbx_seq_one_letter_code
_entity_poly.pdbx_strand_id
1 'polypeptide(L)'
;VVDRTIQREETHLDQVLDHTGIVSLKAACRGVEVAAHVKDYAVDLVMATQPGTSGSHELATRYVRYGSSPRGAQALVECGRVLALMRGRVNLSIDDIREVAPSVLRHRIILNFDAHADGLTADGILKKIVFSITSAVAA
;
A
#
# COMPACT_ATOMS: atom_id res chain seq x y z
N VAL A 1 -9.70 28.13 -10.34
CA VAL A 1 -10.85 27.19 -10.27
C VAL A 1 -12.09 27.85 -10.82
N VAL A 2 -12.49 29.02 -10.30
CA VAL A 2 -13.62 29.81 -10.79
C VAL A 2 -13.56 29.98 -12.31
N ASP A 3 -12.51 30.58 -12.86
CA ASP A 3 -12.38 30.84 -14.32
C ASP A 3 -12.52 29.58 -15.18
N ARG A 4 -11.95 28.46 -14.73
CA ARG A 4 -12.01 27.14 -15.39
C ARG A 4 -13.41 26.48 -15.32
N THR A 5 -14.30 26.99 -14.47
CA THR A 5 -15.69 26.51 -14.31
C THR A 5 -16.75 27.47 -14.86
N ILE A 6 -16.39 28.73 -15.15
CA ILE A 6 -17.27 29.71 -15.84
C ILE A 6 -16.99 29.81 -17.34
N GLN A 7 -15.82 29.38 -17.81
CA GLN A 7 -15.56 29.21 -19.24
C GLN A 7 -16.13 27.88 -19.73
N ARG A 8 -16.96 27.97 -20.77
CA ARG A 8 -17.64 26.84 -21.42
C ARG A 8 -16.80 26.39 -22.61
N GLU A 9 -15.59 25.91 -22.35
CA GLU A 9 -14.80 25.24 -23.39
C GLU A 9 -15.38 23.84 -23.61
N GLU A 10 -15.88 23.55 -24.81
CA GLU A 10 -16.30 22.21 -25.19
C GLU A 10 -15.07 21.30 -25.22
N THR A 11 -14.86 20.56 -24.13
CA THR A 11 -13.77 19.59 -24.03
C THR A 11 -14.14 18.37 -24.86
N HIS A 12 -13.46 18.16 -25.99
CA HIS A 12 -13.54 16.91 -26.74
C HIS A 12 -12.92 15.79 -25.91
N LEU A 13 -13.67 14.72 -25.66
CA LEU A 13 -13.21 13.56 -24.90
C LEU A 13 -12.93 12.42 -25.87
N ASP A 14 -11.67 12.03 -25.96
CA ASP A 14 -11.28 10.84 -26.70
C ASP A 14 -11.42 9.59 -25.81
N GLN A 15 -12.21 8.63 -26.28
CA GLN A 15 -12.36 7.37 -25.58
C GLN A 15 -11.10 6.52 -25.76
N VAL A 16 -10.31 6.37 -24.68
CA VAL A 16 -9.10 5.54 -24.67
C VAL A 16 -9.39 4.07 -24.37
N LEU A 17 -10.47 3.79 -23.63
CA LEU A 17 -10.84 2.44 -23.21
C LEU A 17 -12.35 2.33 -23.03
N ASP A 18 -12.93 1.18 -23.39
CA ASP A 18 -14.33 0.86 -23.17
C ASP A 18 -14.54 0.03 -21.88
N HIS A 19 -15.80 -0.25 -21.56
CA HIS A 19 -16.16 -1.10 -20.43
C HIS A 19 -15.46 -2.47 -20.50
N THR A 20 -15.44 -3.09 -21.68
CA THR A 20 -14.85 -4.42 -21.89
C THR A 20 -13.36 -4.40 -21.63
N GLY A 21 -12.67 -3.36 -22.10
CA GLY A 21 -11.26 -3.11 -21.84
C GLY A 21 -10.97 -2.93 -20.35
N ILE A 22 -11.80 -2.18 -19.60
CA ILE A 22 -11.62 -2.01 -18.15
C ILE A 22 -11.74 -3.35 -17.42
N VAL A 23 -12.74 -4.16 -17.75
CA VAL A 23 -12.94 -5.48 -17.12
C VAL A 23 -11.76 -6.41 -17.46
N SER A 24 -11.30 -6.38 -18.72
CA SER A 24 -10.16 -7.18 -19.17
C SER A 24 -8.87 -6.79 -18.46
N LEU A 25 -8.60 -5.50 -18.26
CA LEU A 25 -7.46 -5.01 -17.48
C LEU A 25 -7.54 -5.45 -16.01
N LYS A 26 -8.70 -5.36 -15.38
CA LYS A 26 -8.89 -5.87 -14.01
C LYS A 26 -8.58 -7.36 -13.91
N ALA A 27 -9.00 -8.15 -14.90
CA ALA A 27 -8.68 -9.58 -14.96
C ALA A 27 -7.17 -9.81 -15.16
N ALA A 28 -6.52 -9.03 -16.02
CA ALA A 28 -5.07 -9.10 -16.24
C ALA A 28 -4.27 -8.81 -14.96
N CYS A 29 -4.66 -7.78 -14.18
CA CYS A 29 -4.02 -7.49 -12.88
C CYS A 29 -4.14 -8.67 -11.89
N ARG A 30 -5.27 -9.38 -11.91
CA ARG A 30 -5.48 -10.60 -11.09
C ARG A 30 -4.67 -11.80 -11.58
N GLY A 31 -4.18 -11.78 -12.82
CA GLY A 31 -3.28 -12.79 -13.38
C GLY A 31 -1.81 -12.65 -12.98
N VAL A 32 -1.40 -11.53 -12.36
CA VAL A 32 -0.01 -11.33 -11.92
C VAL A 32 0.37 -12.38 -10.86
N GLU A 33 1.50 -13.05 -11.02
CA GLU A 33 1.93 -14.10 -10.09
C GLU A 33 2.41 -13.52 -8.75
N VAL A 34 2.04 -14.17 -7.64
CA VAL A 34 2.45 -13.76 -6.29
C VAL A 34 3.05 -14.94 -5.54
N ALA A 35 4.37 -14.93 -5.42
CA ALA A 35 5.11 -15.93 -4.67
C ALA A 35 4.75 -15.92 -3.18
N ALA A 36 4.89 -17.08 -2.52
CA ALA A 36 4.56 -17.23 -1.09
C ALA A 36 5.28 -16.19 -0.22
N HIS A 37 6.60 -16.06 -0.35
CA HIS A 37 7.40 -15.11 0.42
C HIS A 37 6.98 -13.64 0.25
N VAL A 38 6.40 -13.27 -0.90
CA VAL A 38 5.88 -11.91 -1.14
C VAL A 38 4.56 -11.69 -0.39
N LYS A 39 3.71 -12.72 -0.31
CA LYS A 39 2.50 -12.68 0.52
C LYS A 39 2.87 -12.59 2.00
N ASP A 40 3.83 -13.39 2.42
CA ASP A 40 4.31 -13.42 3.80
C ASP A 40 4.89 -12.06 4.18
N TYR A 41 5.71 -11.45 3.31
CA TYR A 41 6.20 -10.08 3.52
C TYR A 41 5.07 -9.05 3.71
N ALA A 42 3.99 -9.12 2.91
CA ALA A 42 2.85 -8.21 3.06
C ALA A 42 2.09 -8.44 4.39
N VAL A 43 2.02 -9.68 4.87
CA VAL A 43 1.44 -10.02 6.17
C VAL A 43 2.34 -9.51 7.30
N ASP A 44 3.64 -9.79 7.24
CA ASP A 44 4.63 -9.35 8.22
C ASP A 44 4.64 -7.83 8.36
N LEU A 45 4.57 -7.11 7.23
CA LEU A 45 4.49 -5.65 7.24
C LEU A 45 3.22 -5.14 7.95
N VAL A 46 2.08 -5.80 7.76
CA VAL A 46 0.84 -5.44 8.47
C VAL A 46 0.94 -5.78 9.96
N MET A 47 1.47 -6.95 10.31
CA MET A 47 1.69 -7.36 11.70
C MET A 47 2.65 -6.42 12.43
N ALA A 48 3.66 -5.90 11.73
CA ALA A 48 4.58 -4.90 12.25
C ALA A 48 3.91 -3.59 12.65
N THR A 49 2.73 -3.28 12.09
CA THR A 49 1.93 -2.12 12.50
C THR A 49 1.01 -2.39 13.69
N GLN A 50 0.82 -3.66 14.08
CA GLN A 50 -0.14 -4.04 15.12
C GLN A 50 0.51 -3.97 16.52
N PRO A 51 0.10 -3.03 17.38
CA PRO A 51 0.72 -2.84 18.70
C PRO A 51 0.48 -4.05 19.62
N GLY A 52 1.48 -4.38 20.45
CA GLY A 52 1.33 -5.40 21.50
C GLY A 52 1.27 -6.86 21.02
N THR A 53 1.67 -7.13 19.78
CA THR A 53 1.79 -8.48 19.23
C THR A 53 3.26 -8.89 19.09
N SER A 54 3.55 -10.19 18.98
CA SER A 54 4.92 -10.69 18.79
C SER A 54 5.57 -10.20 17.49
N GLY A 55 4.77 -9.90 16.46
CA GLY A 55 5.24 -9.35 15.19
C GLY A 55 5.32 -7.83 15.16
N SER A 56 5.02 -7.13 16.26
CA SER A 56 4.96 -5.67 16.30
C SER A 56 6.34 -5.03 16.18
N HIS A 57 6.43 -3.96 15.40
CA HIS A 57 7.60 -3.09 15.43
C HIS A 57 7.59 -2.25 16.72
N GLU A 58 8.77 -1.94 17.27
CA GLU A 58 8.92 -1.15 18.50
C GLU A 58 8.15 0.19 18.41
N LEU A 59 8.32 0.92 17.31
CA LEU A 59 7.58 2.16 17.05
C LEU A 59 6.07 1.96 17.01
N ALA A 60 5.58 0.84 16.49
CA ALA A 60 4.14 0.57 16.48
C ALA A 60 3.64 0.31 17.90
N THR A 61 4.37 -0.49 18.68
CA THR A 61 4.04 -0.72 20.10
C THR A 61 4.01 0.58 20.91
N ARG A 62 4.92 1.51 20.63
CA ARG A 62 5.00 2.79 21.36
C ARG A 62 4.01 3.85 20.89
N TYR A 63 3.76 3.96 19.57
CA TYR A 63 3.10 5.13 18.99
C TYR A 63 1.80 4.82 18.23
N VAL A 64 1.52 3.56 17.93
CA VAL A 64 0.30 3.16 17.21
C VAL A 64 -0.74 2.66 18.20
N ARG A 65 -1.92 3.28 18.17
CA ARG A 65 -3.10 2.85 18.93
C ARG A 65 -3.83 1.70 18.25
N TYR A 66 -3.99 1.77 16.93
CA TYR A 66 -4.60 0.72 16.11
C TYR A 66 -3.76 0.52 14.85
N GLY A 67 -3.27 -0.70 14.64
CA GLY A 67 -2.53 -1.09 13.46
C GLY A 67 -3.44 -1.38 12.26
N SER A 68 -2.82 -1.67 11.13
CA SER A 68 -3.57 -2.08 9.94
C SER A 68 -4.21 -3.45 10.16
N SER A 69 -5.46 -3.59 9.71
CA SER A 69 -6.17 -4.87 9.70
C SER A 69 -5.67 -5.78 8.55
N PRO A 70 -6.11 -7.05 8.48
CA PRO A 70 -5.80 -7.96 7.35
C PRO A 70 -6.15 -7.40 5.97
N ARG A 71 -7.06 -6.42 5.89
CA ARG A 71 -7.40 -5.73 4.64
C ARG A 71 -6.24 -4.89 4.10
N GLY A 72 -5.30 -4.48 4.95
CA GLY A 72 -4.06 -3.84 4.54
C GLY A 72 -3.20 -4.78 3.69
N ALA A 73 -3.03 -6.04 4.10
CA ALA A 73 -2.22 -7.01 3.36
C ALA A 73 -2.84 -7.32 1.99
N GLN A 74 -4.17 -7.47 1.95
CA GLN A 74 -4.92 -7.61 0.70
C GLN A 74 -4.69 -6.41 -0.23
N ALA A 75 -4.82 -5.19 0.30
CA ALA A 75 -4.61 -3.97 -0.49
C ALA A 75 -3.16 -3.80 -0.97
N LEU A 76 -2.17 -4.18 -0.15
CA LEU A 76 -0.76 -4.18 -0.54
C LEU A 76 -0.54 -5.08 -1.76
N VAL A 77 -1.08 -6.30 -1.74
CA VAL A 77 -0.95 -7.26 -2.85
C VAL A 77 -1.67 -6.76 -4.09
N GLU A 78 -2.92 -6.30 -3.99
CA GLU A 78 -3.69 -5.82 -5.14
C GLU A 78 -3.05 -4.58 -5.78
N CYS A 79 -2.66 -3.57 -4.99
CA CYS A 79 -1.98 -2.39 -5.50
C CYS A 79 -0.60 -2.73 -6.08
N GLY A 80 0.14 -3.62 -5.42
CA GLY A 80 1.43 -4.09 -5.91
C GLY A 80 1.32 -4.80 -7.26
N ARG A 81 0.30 -5.64 -7.47
CA ARG A 81 0.05 -6.33 -8.76
C ARG A 81 -0.14 -5.32 -9.89
N VAL A 82 -0.93 -4.29 -9.64
CA VAL A 82 -1.16 -3.21 -10.62
C VAL A 82 0.16 -2.50 -10.94
N LEU A 83 0.96 -2.17 -9.92
CA LEU A 83 2.26 -1.52 -10.12
C LEU A 83 3.24 -2.40 -10.92
N ALA A 84 3.32 -3.69 -10.62
CA ALA A 84 4.15 -4.64 -11.35
C ALA A 84 3.73 -4.73 -12.82
N LEU A 85 2.43 -4.83 -13.09
CA LEU A 85 1.89 -4.89 -14.44
C LEU A 85 2.13 -3.59 -15.22
N MET A 86 1.96 -2.42 -14.59
CA MET A 86 2.28 -1.12 -15.19
C MET A 86 3.77 -1.00 -15.57
N ARG A 87 4.64 -1.78 -14.93
CA ARG A 87 6.07 -1.88 -15.21
C ARG A 87 6.41 -3.00 -16.21
N GLY A 88 5.40 -3.65 -16.81
CA GLY A 88 5.59 -4.73 -17.77
C GLY A 88 6.02 -6.06 -17.15
N ARG A 89 5.94 -6.21 -15.82
CA ARG A 89 6.26 -7.46 -15.12
C ARG A 89 5.00 -8.27 -14.84
N VAL A 90 5.11 -9.58 -14.98
CA VAL A 90 4.03 -10.55 -14.72
C VAL A 90 4.10 -11.17 -13.32
N ASN A 91 5.07 -10.77 -12.50
CA ASN A 91 5.26 -11.24 -11.13
C ASN A 91 5.39 -10.05 -10.16
N LEU A 92 4.76 -10.19 -9.00
CA LEU A 92 4.88 -9.24 -7.90
C LEU A 92 6.20 -9.41 -7.16
N SER A 93 6.87 -8.32 -6.84
CA SER A 93 8.09 -8.30 -6.02
C SER A 93 7.84 -7.65 -4.66
N ILE A 94 8.74 -7.89 -3.70
CA ILE A 94 8.73 -7.18 -2.41
C ILE A 94 8.88 -5.67 -2.60
N ASP A 95 9.67 -5.22 -3.57
CA ASP A 95 9.88 -3.80 -3.80
C ASP A 95 8.61 -3.09 -4.28
N ASP A 96 7.74 -3.78 -5.03
CA ASP A 96 6.42 -3.25 -5.37
C ASP A 96 5.56 -3.05 -4.13
N ILE A 97 5.58 -4.00 -3.19
CA ILE A 97 4.86 -3.88 -1.91
C ILE A 97 5.40 -2.70 -1.10
N ARG A 98 6.73 -2.56 -1.01
CA ARG A 98 7.39 -1.45 -0.30
C ARG A 98 7.01 -0.10 -0.88
N GLU A 99 6.92 -0.02 -2.20
CA GLU A 99 6.59 1.23 -2.88
C GLU A 99 5.13 1.65 -2.67
N VAL A 100 4.18 0.71 -2.70
CA VAL A 100 2.77 1.03 -2.46
C VAL A 100 2.43 1.18 -0.97
N ALA A 101 3.27 0.65 -0.07
CA ALA A 101 2.99 0.59 1.36
C ALA A 101 2.62 1.93 2.02
N PRO A 102 3.33 3.04 1.79
CA PRO A 102 2.94 4.33 2.37
C PRO A 102 1.52 4.73 1.95
N SER A 103 1.19 4.59 0.67
CA SER A 103 -0.13 4.95 0.14
C SER A 103 -1.25 4.04 0.68
N VAL A 104 -0.96 2.74 0.82
CA VAL A 104 -1.94 1.75 1.31
C VAL A 104 -2.16 1.85 2.82
N LEU A 105 -1.10 2.09 3.60
CA LEU A 105 -1.13 1.93 5.06
C LEU A 105 -1.29 3.24 5.84
N ARG A 106 -0.94 4.41 5.28
CA ARG A 106 -0.94 5.70 6.02
C ARG A 106 -2.26 6.04 6.71
N HIS A 107 -3.36 5.65 6.09
CA HIS A 107 -4.72 5.91 6.55
C HIS A 107 -5.34 4.68 7.25
N ARG A 108 -4.55 3.64 7.49
CA ARG A 108 -4.94 2.38 8.13
C ARG A 108 -4.27 2.17 9.49
N ILE A 109 -3.45 3.12 9.93
CA ILE A 109 -2.88 3.16 11.26
C ILE A 109 -3.41 4.38 11.99
N ILE A 110 -3.73 4.23 13.26
CA ILE A 110 -4.19 5.31 14.14
C ILE A 110 -3.13 5.52 15.20
N LEU A 111 -2.57 6.72 15.28
CA LEU A 111 -1.54 7.06 16.26
C LEU A 111 -2.14 7.38 17.64
N ASN A 112 -1.37 7.15 18.69
CA ASN A 112 -1.73 7.53 20.06
C ASN A 112 -1.35 9.00 20.36
N PHE A 113 -1.68 9.49 21.55
CA PHE A 113 -1.41 10.87 21.94
C PHE A 113 0.09 11.18 21.99
N ASP A 114 0.90 10.27 22.51
CA ASP A 114 2.35 10.44 22.62
C ASP A 114 3.02 10.66 21.26
N ALA A 115 2.55 9.98 20.22
CA ALA A 115 3.03 10.18 18.86
C ALA A 115 2.79 11.61 18.36
N HIS A 116 1.63 12.18 18.68
CA HIS A 116 1.30 13.56 18.31
C HIS A 116 2.10 14.57 19.13
N ALA A 117 2.32 14.30 20.43
CA ALA A 117 3.15 15.12 21.30
C ALA A 117 4.61 15.17 20.82
N ASP A 118 5.14 14.05 20.33
CA ASP A 118 6.49 13.93 19.77
C ASP A 118 6.59 14.45 18.31
N GLY A 119 5.50 14.99 17.73
CA GLY A 119 5.48 15.52 16.37
C GLY A 119 5.63 14.46 15.27
N LEU A 120 5.33 13.19 15.57
CA LEU A 120 5.43 12.09 14.63
C LEU A 120 4.21 12.01 13.71
N THR A 121 4.43 11.53 12.49
CA THR A 121 3.38 11.32 11.49
C THR A 121 3.28 9.84 11.11
N ALA A 122 2.11 9.44 10.61
CA ALA A 122 1.88 8.07 10.14
C ALA A 122 2.88 7.69 9.04
N ASP A 123 3.14 8.59 8.07
CA ASP A 123 4.14 8.38 7.03
C ASP A 123 5.56 8.22 7.60
N GLY A 124 5.93 9.03 8.61
CA GLY A 124 7.24 8.96 9.25
C GLY A 124 7.47 7.62 9.99
N ILE A 125 6.46 7.13 10.70
CA ILE A 125 6.50 5.83 11.38
C ILE A 125 6.53 4.69 10.36
N LEU A 126 5.63 4.71 9.37
CA LEU A 126 5.55 3.68 8.34
C LEU A 126 6.84 3.56 7.54
N LYS A 127 7.48 4.67 7.19
CA LYS A 127 8.77 4.65 6.49
C LYS A 127 9.83 3.86 7.25
N LYS A 128 9.88 4.02 8.58
CA LYS A 128 10.82 3.27 9.43
C LYS A 128 10.44 1.78 9.52
N ILE A 129 9.15 1.48 9.70
CA ILE A 129 8.65 0.10 9.74
C ILE A 129 8.96 -0.63 8.43
N VAL A 130 8.60 -0.05 7.28
CA VAL A 130 8.83 -0.65 5.94
C VAL A 130 10.32 -0.93 5.71
N PHE A 131 11.21 -0.04 6.16
CA PHE A 131 12.65 -0.21 6.03
C PHE A 131 13.21 -1.32 6.94
N SER A 132 12.63 -1.51 8.14
CA SER A 132 13.09 -2.53 9.09
C SER A 132 12.73 -3.96 8.70
N ILE A 133 11.62 -4.15 7.98
CA ILE A 133 11.15 -5.49 7.62
C ILE A 133 12.02 -6.02 6.48
N THR A 134 12.82 -7.03 6.79
CA THR A 134 13.55 -7.85 5.82
C THR A 134 12.81 -9.17 5.67
N SER A 135 12.48 -9.57 4.44
CA SER A 135 11.88 -10.87 4.19
C SER A 135 12.85 -11.96 4.63
N ALA A 136 12.37 -12.92 5.42
CA ALA A 136 13.14 -14.09 5.83
C ALA A 136 13.33 -15.06 4.65
N VAL A 137 14.11 -14.66 3.64
CA VAL A 137 14.65 -15.54 2.59
C VAL A 137 16.08 -15.11 2.30
N ALA A 138 16.94 -15.35 3.29
CA ALA A 138 18.38 -15.43 3.13
C ALA A 138 18.89 -16.55 4.06
N ALA A 139 18.41 -17.77 3.83
CA ALA A 139 18.94 -19.02 4.35
C ALA A 139 18.51 -20.16 3.41
#